data_AF-A0A943CWU2-F1
#
_entry.id   AF-A0A943CWU2-F1
#
_cell.length_a   1.000
_cell.length_b   1.000
_cell.length_c   1.000
_cell.angle_alpha   90.00
_cell.angle_beta   90.00
_cell.angle_gamma   90.00
#
_symmetry.space_group_name_H-M   'P 1'
#
loop_
_entity.id
_entity.type
_entity.pdbx_description
1 polymer ?
#
loop_
_entity_poly.entity_id
_entity_poly.type
_entity_poly.pdbx_seq_one_letter_code
_entity_poly.pdbx_strand_id
1 'polypeptide(L)'
;MKIKLGDYLIESDERQYIVKIKKIVEESRLTKKENIGNEYWQPIAYCTTFDSALKFVPQQALRSNDDILVIKEKLTQIHEHSKEYKKIEEEIKKVYEKKLEAAIRDFKRKQKTEGETKNE
;
A
#
# COMPACT_ATOMS: atom_id res chain seq x y z
N MET A 1 31.60 -12.10 14.32
CA MET A 1 30.99 -11.03 15.15
C MET A 1 29.56 -11.40 15.51
N LYS A 2 29.03 -11.03 16.69
CA LYS A 2 27.62 -11.27 17.09
C LYS A 2 27.02 -10.03 17.77
N ILE A 3 25.89 -9.55 17.27
CA ILE A 3 25.19 -8.37 17.79
C ILE A 3 23.70 -8.70 17.99
N LYS A 4 23.21 -8.54 19.21
CA LYS A 4 21.79 -8.73 19.56
C LYS A 4 21.04 -7.40 19.50
N LEU A 5 19.86 -7.41 18.88
CA LEU A 5 18.98 -6.26 18.66
C LEU A 5 17.54 -6.68 18.98
N GLY A 6 17.21 -6.79 20.27
CA GLY A 6 15.92 -7.33 20.71
C GLY A 6 15.72 -8.76 20.23
N ASP A 7 14.66 -9.01 19.45
CA ASP A 7 14.35 -10.30 18.84
C ASP A 7 15.17 -10.61 17.58
N TYR A 8 16.15 -9.77 17.24
CA TYR A 8 17.03 -9.96 16.10
C TYR A 8 18.47 -10.21 16.54
N LEU A 9 19.20 -11.00 15.75
CA LEU A 9 20.61 -11.29 15.92
C LEU A 9 21.33 -11.13 14.58
N ILE A 10 22.38 -10.31 14.56
CA ILE A 10 23.31 -10.23 13.43
C ILE A 10 24.56 -11.04 13.79
N GLU A 11 24.85 -12.06 13.01
CA GLU A 11 26.04 -12.88 13.12
C GLU A 11 26.87 -12.75 11.85
N SER A 12 28.15 -12.43 11.97
CA SER A 12 29.07 -12.38 10.83
C SER A 12 29.86 -13.69 10.76
N ASP A 13 29.85 -14.29 9.58
CA ASP A 13 30.77 -15.35 9.16
C ASP A 13 31.90 -14.76 8.28
N GLU A 14 32.73 -15.62 7.68
CA GLU A 14 33.88 -15.21 6.85
C GLU A 14 33.50 -14.44 5.58
N ARG A 15 32.24 -14.51 5.12
CA ARG A 15 31.81 -14.00 3.82
C ARG A 15 30.69 -12.97 3.90
N GLN A 16 29.89 -13.00 4.97
CA GLN A 16 28.62 -12.29 5.03
C GLN A 16 28.15 -12.05 6.47
N TYR A 17 27.13 -11.21 6.57
CA TYR A 17 26.37 -10.93 7.78
C TYR A 17 25.03 -11.63 7.66
N ILE A 18 24.77 -12.56 8.58
CA ILE A 18 23.53 -13.33 8.69
C ILE A 18 22.63 -12.61 9.70
N VAL A 19 21.48 -12.13 9.24
CA VAL A 19 20.43 -11.61 10.12
C VAL A 19 19.52 -12.77 10.49
N LYS A 20 19.25 -12.94 11.79
CA LYS A 20 18.39 -13.97 12.35
C LYS A 20 17.30 -13.33 13.20
N ILE A 21 16.13 -13.95 13.25
CA ILE A 21 15.04 -13.59 14.15
C ILE A 21 14.85 -14.69 15.20
N LYS A 22 14.47 -14.29 16.41
CA LYS A 22 14.08 -15.19 17.49
C LYS A 22 12.70 -15.77 17.17
N LYS A 23 12.59 -17.10 17.16
CA LYS A 23 11.31 -17.79 17.02
C LYS A 23 11.17 -18.85 18.09
N ILE A 24 9.92 -19.20 18.35
CA ILE A 24 9.53 -20.34 19.17
C ILE A 24 9.19 -21.49 18.23
N VAL A 25 9.64 -22.69 18.55
CA VAL A 25 9.28 -23.88 17.80
C VAL A 25 7.79 -24.18 18.00
N GLU A 26 7.04 -24.12 16.91
CA GLU A 26 5.62 -24.46 16.85
C GLU A 26 5.41 -25.95 16.53
N GLU A 27 4.24 -26.46 16.89
CA GLU A 27 3.85 -27.82 16.59
C GLU A 27 3.70 -28.02 15.07
N SER A 28 4.37 -29.04 14.54
CA SER A 28 4.28 -29.46 13.14
C SER A 28 4.47 -30.97 13.05
N ARG A 29 4.06 -31.57 11.92
CA ARG A 29 4.21 -33.02 11.65
C ARG A 29 5.64 -33.53 11.82
N LEU A 30 6.64 -32.66 11.67
CA LEU A 30 8.07 -33.00 11.74
C LEU A 30 8.72 -32.55 13.07
N THR A 31 8.00 -31.84 13.92
CA THR A 31 8.53 -31.31 15.18
C THR A 31 8.43 -32.38 16.26
N LYS A 32 9.56 -32.74 16.88
CA LYS A 32 9.54 -33.60 18.08
C LYS A 32 8.92 -32.84 19.24
N LYS A 33 8.04 -33.50 20.02
CA LYS A 33 7.34 -32.89 21.16
C LYS A 33 8.28 -32.23 22.17
N GLU A 34 9.48 -32.78 22.36
CA GLU A 34 10.54 -32.25 23.22
C GLU A 34 11.09 -30.88 22.81
N ASN A 35 10.88 -30.48 21.56
CA ASN A 35 11.38 -29.21 21.02
C ASN A 35 10.33 -28.10 20.98
N ILE A 36 9.05 -28.41 21.15
CA ILE A 36 7.96 -27.42 21.11
C ILE A 36 8.15 -26.43 22.27
N GLY A 37 8.05 -25.13 21.98
CA GLY A 37 8.25 -24.09 22.98
C GLY A 37 9.72 -23.65 23.18
N ASN A 38 10.69 -24.37 22.60
CA ASN A 38 12.08 -23.95 22.63
C ASN A 38 12.33 -22.77 21.68
N GLU A 39 13.18 -21.85 22.12
CA GLU A 39 13.60 -20.71 21.31
C GLU A 39 14.74 -21.08 20.37
N TYR A 40 14.67 -20.61 19.12
CA TYR A 40 15.74 -20.77 18.15
C TYR A 40 15.92 -19.52 17.29
N TRP A 41 17.12 -19.37 16.73
CA TRP A 41 17.46 -18.27 15.84
C TRP A 41 17.29 -18.72 14.38
N GLN A 42 16.26 -18.21 13.70
CA GLN A 42 16.03 -18.50 12.29
C GLN A 42 16.72 -17.45 11.40
N PRO A 43 17.58 -17.84 10.44
CA PRO A 43 18.09 -16.92 9.42
C PRO A 43 16.96 -16.33 8.56
N ILE A 44 16.99 -15.00 8.40
CA ILE A 44 16.01 -14.24 7.61
C ILE A 44 16.66 -13.44 6.47
N ALA A 45 17.95 -13.15 6.55
CA ALA A 45 18.68 -12.49 5.49
C ALA A 45 20.18 -12.80 5.54
N TYR A 46 20.79 -12.73 4.37
CA TYR A 46 22.24 -12.77 4.17
C TYR A 46 22.66 -11.48 3.49
N CYS A 47 23.57 -10.76 4.11
CA CYS A 47 23.97 -9.41 3.73
C CYS A 47 25.48 -9.35 3.49
N THR A 48 25.91 -8.71 2.41
CA THR A 48 27.35 -8.58 2.09
C THR A 48 28.05 -7.49 2.91
N THR A 49 27.30 -6.58 3.52
CA THR A 49 27.83 -5.49 4.35
C THR A 49 27.11 -5.40 5.69
N PHE A 50 27.79 -4.86 6.70
CA PHE A 50 27.19 -4.66 8.01
C PHE A 50 26.04 -3.65 7.97
N ASP A 51 26.19 -2.55 7.22
CA ASP A 51 25.16 -1.53 7.04
C ASP A 51 23.87 -2.09 6.43
N SER A 52 23.97 -3.00 5.46
CA SER A 52 22.78 -3.63 4.88
C SER A 52 22.08 -4.55 5.89
N ALA A 53 22.85 -5.30 6.70
CA ALA A 53 22.29 -6.09 7.80
C ALA A 53 21.58 -5.22 8.84
N LEU A 54 22.16 -4.08 9.21
CA LEU A 54 21.55 -3.11 10.14
C LEU A 54 20.26 -2.50 9.58
N LYS A 55 20.24 -2.12 8.31
CA LYS A 55 19.04 -1.57 7.65
C LYS A 55 17.92 -2.60 7.50
N PHE A 56 18.27 -3.89 7.40
CA PHE A 56 17.29 -4.96 7.24
C PHE A 56 16.40 -5.13 8.48
N VAL A 57 16.96 -5.05 9.68
CA VAL A 57 16.25 -5.26 10.95
C VAL A 57 15.00 -4.37 11.10
N PRO A 58 15.09 -3.03 11.03
CA PRO A 58 13.90 -2.18 11.16
C PRO A 58 12.91 -2.38 10.00
N GLN A 59 13.40 -2.64 8.77
CA GLN A 59 12.50 -2.93 7.64
C GLN A 59 11.69 -4.20 7.87
N GLN A 60 12.32 -5.24 8.39
CA GLN A 60 11.64 -6.48 8.72
C GLN A 60 10.64 -6.27 9.85
N ALA A 61 11.02 -5.58 10.92
CA ALA A 61 10.15 -5.29 12.06
C ALA A 61 8.88 -4.54 11.64
N LEU A 62 8.99 -3.57 10.72
CA LEU A 62 7.85 -2.84 10.18
C LEU A 62 6.98 -3.73 9.26
N ARG A 63 7.59 -4.61 8.47
CA ARG A 63 6.86 -5.50 7.54
C ARG A 63 6.14 -6.65 8.23
N SER A 64 6.65 -7.12 9.37
CA SER A 64 6.05 -8.19 10.16
C SER A 64 5.06 -7.69 11.19
N ASN A 65 4.77 -6.38 11.21
CA ASN A 65 3.78 -5.81 12.10
C ASN A 65 2.40 -5.81 11.42
N ASP A 66 1.48 -6.61 11.94
CA ASP A 66 0.15 -6.81 11.37
C ASP A 66 -0.65 -5.51 11.32
N ASP A 67 -0.55 -4.65 12.34
CA ASP A 67 -1.25 -3.36 12.36
C ASP A 67 -0.77 -2.45 11.22
N ILE A 68 0.54 -2.42 10.96
CA ILE A 68 1.12 -1.64 9.85
C ILE A 68 0.66 -2.21 8.50
N LEU A 69 0.55 -3.53 8.35
CA LEU A 69 0.03 -4.15 7.14
C LEU A 69 -1.44 -3.76 6.90
N VAL A 70 -2.28 -3.84 7.94
CA VAL A 70 -3.68 -3.42 7.87
C VAL A 70 -3.80 -1.95 7.52
N ILE A 71 -2.98 -1.08 8.11
CA ILE A 71 -2.96 0.36 7.79
C ILE A 71 -2.58 0.57 6.32
N LYS A 72 -1.56 -0.12 5.82
CA LYS A 72 -1.12 -0.04 4.42
C LYS A 72 -2.23 -0.45 3.45
N GLU A 73 -2.94 -1.53 3.74
CA GLU A 73 -4.07 -1.99 2.91
C GLU A 73 -5.20 -0.96 2.86
N LYS A 74 -5.61 -0.43 4.03
CA LYS A 74 -6.64 0.63 4.10
C LYS A 74 -6.23 1.88 3.32
N LEU A 75 -4.96 2.31 3.43
CA LEU A 75 -4.44 3.44 2.67
C LEU A 75 -4.48 3.18 1.15
N THR A 76 -4.23 1.94 0.73
CA THR A 76 -4.28 1.54 -0.68
C THR A 76 -5.71 1.63 -1.20
N GLN A 77 -6.69 1.11 -0.46
CA GLN A 77 -8.12 1.20 -0.80
C GLN A 77 -8.59 2.65 -0.88
N ILE A 78 -8.21 3.51 0.08
CA ILE A 78 -8.54 4.94 0.05
C ILE A 78 -7.97 5.61 -1.21
N HIS A 79 -6.73 5.27 -1.59
CA HIS A 79 -6.09 5.82 -2.77
C HIS A 79 -6.81 5.40 -4.07
N GLU A 80 -7.24 4.14 -4.16
CA GLU A 80 -8.02 3.61 -5.28
C GLU A 80 -9.38 4.30 -5.39
N HIS A 81 -10.15 4.37 -4.29
CA HIS A 81 -11.42 5.09 -4.26
C HIS A 81 -11.24 6.58 -4.65
N SER A 82 -10.17 7.22 -4.18
CA SER A 82 -9.88 8.62 -4.54
C SER A 82 -9.68 8.81 -6.05
N LYS A 83 -9.11 7.82 -6.76
CA LYS A 83 -9.00 7.87 -8.22
C LYS A 83 -10.36 7.71 -8.90
N GLU A 84 -11.21 6.84 -8.39
CA GLU A 84 -12.56 6.65 -8.91
C GLU A 84 -13.41 7.92 -8.74
N TYR A 85 -13.37 8.53 -7.56
CA TYR A 85 -14.06 9.80 -7.31
C TYR A 85 -13.65 10.90 -8.30
N LYS A 86 -12.34 11.01 -8.61
CA LYS A 86 -11.86 11.98 -9.61
C LYS A 86 -12.42 11.71 -11.00
N LYS A 87 -12.49 10.44 -11.43
CA LYS A 87 -13.10 10.07 -12.72
C LYS A 87 -14.58 10.45 -12.77
N ILE A 88 -15.32 10.14 -11.71
CA ILE A 88 -16.74 10.49 -11.59
C ILE A 88 -16.91 12.02 -11.65
N GLU A 89 -16.07 12.78 -10.96
CA GLU A 89 -16.12 14.25 -10.98
C GLU A 89 -15.91 14.81 -12.41
N GLU A 90 -14.95 14.27 -13.15
CA GLU A 90 -14.70 14.66 -14.55
C GLU A 90 -15.88 14.30 -15.48
N GLU A 91 -16.48 13.13 -15.30
CA GLU A 91 -17.67 12.73 -16.06
C GLU A 91 -18.86 13.65 -15.78
N ILE A 92 -19.10 13.98 -14.51
CA ILE A 92 -20.15 14.90 -14.09
C ILE A 92 -19.94 16.28 -14.74
N LYS A 93 -18.72 16.82 -14.73
CA LYS A 93 -18.40 18.11 -15.38
C LYS A 93 -18.76 18.09 -16.86
N LYS A 94 -18.36 17.05 -17.59
CA LYS A 94 -18.68 16.89 -19.02
C LYS A 94 -20.19 16.83 -19.29
N VAL A 95 -20.95 16.18 -18.41
CA VAL A 95 -22.42 16.11 -18.54
C VAL A 95 -23.05 17.49 -18.34
N TYR A 96 -22.60 18.24 -17.33
CA TYR A 96 -23.11 19.60 -17.08
C TYR A 96 -22.77 20.56 -18.22
N GLU A 97 -21.55 20.52 -18.75
CA GLU A 97 -21.15 21.33 -19.91
C GLU A 97 -22.05 21.07 -21.12
N LYS A 98 -22.28 19.80 -21.47
CA LYS A 98 -23.18 19.43 -22.58
C LYS A 98 -24.60 19.93 -22.38
N LYS A 99 -25.14 19.81 -21.15
CA LYS A 99 -26.49 20.30 -20.82
C LYS A 99 -26.57 21.82 -20.94
N LEU A 100 -25.54 22.54 -20.48
CA LEU A 100 -25.47 23.98 -20.57
C LEU A 100 -25.42 24.45 -22.02
N GLU A 101 -24.59 23.82 -22.85
CA GLU A 101 -24.51 24.11 -24.29
C GLU A 101 -25.84 23.88 -25.02
N ALA A 102 -26.54 22.79 -24.69
CA ALA A 102 -27.85 22.49 -25.25
C ALA A 102 -28.88 23.57 -24.84
N ALA A 103 -28.92 23.94 -23.56
CA ALA A 103 -29.82 24.98 -23.05
C ALA A 103 -29.56 26.35 -23.73
N ILE A 104 -28.29 26.73 -23.89
CA ILE A 104 -27.90 27.97 -24.59
C ILE A 104 -28.37 27.93 -26.05
N ARG A 105 -28.20 26.79 -26.73
CA ARG A 105 -28.62 26.62 -28.13
C ARG A 105 -30.13 26.76 -28.28
N ASP A 106 -30.90 26.12 -27.40
CA ASP A 106 -32.36 26.18 -27.43
C ASP A 106 -32.86 27.59 -27.10
N PHE A 107 -32.23 28.28 -26.15
CA PHE A 107 -32.53 29.68 -25.83
C PHE A 107 -32.29 30.61 -27.04
N LYS A 108 -31.15 30.47 -27.72
CA LYS A 108 -30.83 31.24 -28.94
C LYS A 108 -31.83 30.97 -30.07
N ARG A 109 -32.28 29.72 -30.24
CA ARG A 109 -33.30 29.38 -31.23
C ARG A 109 -34.63 30.09 -30.95
N LYS A 110 -35.09 30.07 -29.70
CA LYS A 110 -36.36 30.72 -29.30
C LYS A 110 -36.36 32.23 -29.56
N GLN A 111 -35.26 32.92 -29.24
CA GLN A 111 -35.16 34.36 -29.51
C GLN A 111 -35.24 34.69 -31.01
N LYS A 112 -34.69 33.85 -31.88
CA LYS A 112 -34.73 34.07 -33.32
C LYS A 112 -36.17 33.95 -33.86
N THR A 113 -36.91 32.92 -33.43
CA THR A 113 -38.31 32.72 -33.82
C THR A 113 -39.27 33.78 -33.27
N GLU A 114 -39.01 34.34 -32.08
CA GLU A 114 -39.82 35.43 -31.50
C GLU A 114 -39.54 36.80 -32.13
N GLY A 115 -38.34 37.01 -32.70
CA GLY A 115 -37.99 38.22 -33.44
C GLY A 115 -38.58 38.25 -34.86
N GLU A 116 -38.74 37.09 -35.49
CA GLU A 116 -39.36 36.97 -36.82
C GLU A 116 -40.88 37.17 -36.78
N THR A 117 -41.56 36.73 -35.71
CA THR A 117 -43.03 36.85 -35.54
C THR A 117 -43.52 38.23 -35.11
N LYS A 118 -42.63 39.16 -34.74
CA LYS A 118 -42.98 40.55 -34.37
C LYS A 118 -42.84 41.56 -35.52
N ASN A 119 -42.32 41.14 -36.67
CA ASN A 119 -42.07 41.98 -37.85
C ASN A 119 -43.05 41.70 -39.02
N GLU A 120 -44.08 40.89 -38.81
CA GLU A 120 -45.25 40.73 -39.70
C GLU A 120 -46.45 41.52 -39.16
#